data_AF-A0A7C3HMB5-F1
#
_entry.id   AF-A0A7C3HMB5-F1
#
_cell.length_a   1.000
_cell.length_b   1.000
_cell.length_c   1.000
_cell.angle_alpha   90.00
_cell.angle_beta   90.00
_cell.angle_gamma   90.00
#
_symmetry.space_group_name_H-M   'P 1'
#
loop_
_entity.id
_entity.type
_entity.pdbx_description
1 polymer ?
#
loop_
_entity_poly.entity_id
_entity_poly.type
_entity_poly.pdbx_seq_one_letter_code
_entity_poly.pdbx_strand_id
1 'polypeptide(L)'
;MTEQTLARLEKIAALGIRILPLPEITTHVVFERDGCAVLVERHGEALGAAGGPGVLTGSGFAALVERGGEPWLIGKHEQRRATVAEAQSARLLFRDLQSILS
;
A
#
# COMPACT_ATOMS: atom_id res chain seq x y z
N MET A 1 8.73 4.34 19.58
CA MET A 1 8.86 4.53 18.13
C MET A 1 10.21 5.20 17.88
N THR A 2 11.01 4.73 16.93
CA THR A 2 12.34 5.32 16.68
C THR A 2 12.25 6.67 15.95
N GLU A 3 13.23 7.56 16.13
CA GLU A 3 13.29 8.86 15.44
C GLU A 3 13.32 8.70 13.92
N GLN A 4 14.04 7.69 13.41
CA GLN A 4 14.08 7.37 11.99
C GLN A 4 12.69 6.97 11.46
N THR A 5 11.95 6.17 12.23
CA THR A 5 10.59 5.78 11.84
C THR A 5 9.66 6.99 11.85
N LEU A 6 9.76 7.84 12.86
CA LEU A 6 8.97 9.07 12.94
C LEU A 6 9.24 9.99 11.72
N ALA A 7 10.51 10.24 11.38
CA ALA A 7 10.87 11.06 10.22
C ALA A 7 10.37 10.46 8.89
N ARG A 8 10.36 9.13 8.75
CA ARG A 8 9.76 8.46 7.58
C ARG A 8 8.25 8.68 7.54
N LEU A 9 7.56 8.53 8.67
CA LEU A 9 6.12 8.73 8.77
C LEU A 9 5.72 10.18 8.45
N GLU A 10 6.49 11.17 8.91
CA GLU A 10 6.27 12.58 8.57
C GLU A 10 6.38 12.83 7.06
N LYS A 11 7.39 12.26 6.40
CA LYS A 11 7.55 12.35 4.94
C LYS A 11 6.38 11.69 4.20
N ILE A 12 5.93 10.53 4.67
CA ILE A 12 4.78 9.81 4.08
C ILE A 12 3.51 10.66 4.22
N ALA A 13 3.26 11.21 5.41
CA ALA A 13 2.11 12.07 5.68
C ALA A 13 2.13 13.35 4.82
N ALA A 14 3.31 13.94 4.58
CA ALA A 14 3.47 15.10 3.72
C ALA A 14 3.08 14.84 2.24
N LEU A 15 3.07 13.57 1.80
CA LEU A 15 2.61 13.15 0.47
C LEU A 15 1.10 12.83 0.41
N GLY A 16 0.35 13.13 1.47
CA GLY A 16 -1.08 12.85 1.58
C GLY A 16 -1.41 11.36 1.75
N ILE A 17 -0.42 10.55 2.11
CA ILE A 17 -0.59 9.11 2.34
C ILE A 17 -0.97 8.93 3.81
N ARG A 18 -2.08 8.24 4.07
CA ARG A 18 -2.58 8.00 5.43
C ARG A 18 -2.38 6.56 5.86
N ILE A 19 -2.35 6.34 7.17
CA ILE A 19 -2.40 5.00 7.76
C ILE A 19 -3.86 4.62 7.97
N LEU A 20 -4.23 3.39 7.57
CA LEU A 20 -5.53 2.82 7.92
C LEU A 20 -5.43 2.08 9.27
N PRO A 21 -6.30 2.41 10.25
CA PRO A 21 -6.30 1.74 11.54
C PRO A 21 -7.00 0.38 11.42
N LEU A 22 -6.21 -0.68 11.21
CA LEU A 22 -6.69 -2.06 11.09
C LEU A 22 -6.12 -2.90 12.26
N PRO A 23 -6.79 -2.92 13.43
CA PRO A 23 -6.25 -3.51 14.65
C PRO A 23 -6.00 -5.03 14.55
N GLU A 24 -6.68 -5.71 13.64
CA GLU A 24 -6.50 -7.14 13.37
C GLU A 24 -5.20 -7.44 12.59
N ILE A 25 -4.60 -6.42 11.96
CA ILE A 25 -3.35 -6.54 11.20
C ILE A 25 -2.19 -6.06 12.08
N THR A 26 -1.52 -7.02 12.72
CA THR A 26 -0.43 -6.71 13.67
C THR A 26 0.96 -6.72 13.04
N THR A 27 1.11 -7.39 11.89
CA THR A 27 2.40 -7.58 11.20
C THR A 27 2.70 -6.56 10.13
N HIS A 28 1.71 -5.72 9.77
CA HIS A 28 1.85 -4.71 8.71
C HIS A 28 1.19 -3.40 9.13
N VAL A 29 1.69 -2.31 8.58
CA VAL A 29 1.00 -1.02 8.54
C VAL A 29 0.43 -0.85 7.14
N VAL A 30 -0.84 -0.47 7.05
CA VAL A 30 -1.50 -0.24 5.76
C VAL A 30 -1.49 1.24 5.44
N PHE A 31 -0.81 1.59 4.36
CA PHE A 31 -0.78 2.94 3.81
C PHE A 31 -1.77 3.06 2.66
N GLU A 32 -2.53 4.15 2.64
CA GLU A 32 -3.58 4.40 1.66
C GLU A 32 -3.48 5.80 1.06
N ARG A 33 -3.78 5.89 -0.24
CA ARG A 33 -4.05 7.12 -0.95
C ARG A 33 -4.93 6.82 -2.16
N ASP A 34 -5.94 7.67 -2.40
CA ASP A 34 -6.84 7.58 -3.57
C ASP A 34 -7.51 6.20 -3.74
N GLY A 35 -7.93 5.56 -2.65
CA GLY A 35 -8.56 4.24 -2.66
C GLY A 35 -7.60 3.07 -2.91
N CYS A 36 -6.30 3.36 -3.12
CA CYS A 36 -5.26 2.37 -3.30
C CYS A 36 -4.50 2.16 -1.99
N ALA A 37 -4.04 0.93 -1.76
CA ALA A 37 -3.35 0.54 -0.54
C ALA A 37 -2.03 -0.17 -0.82
N VAL A 38 -1.07 -0.01 0.10
CA VAL A 38 0.19 -0.75 0.17
C VAL A 38 0.37 -1.24 1.60
N LEU A 39 0.65 -2.53 1.76
CA LEU A 39 1.00 -3.14 3.05
C LEU A 39 2.51 -3.04 3.23
N VAL A 40 2.95 -2.42 4.32
CA VAL A 40 4.36 -2.32 4.69
C VAL A 40 4.58 -3.15 5.93
N GLU A 41 5.59 -4.02 5.91
CA GLU A 41 5.92 -4.85 7.07
C GLU A 41 6.21 -4.00 8.31
N ARG A 42 5.84 -4.52 9.47
CA ARG A 42 6.11 -3.92 10.77
C ARG A 42 6.92 -4.87 11.62
N HIS A 43 8.11 -4.43 12.01
CA HIS A 43 9.01 -5.16 12.90
C HIS A 43 9.13 -4.39 14.22
N GLY A 44 8.17 -4.62 15.12
CA GLY A 44 8.05 -3.86 16.37
C GLY A 44 7.74 -2.39 16.11
N GLU A 45 8.75 -1.54 16.29
CA GLU A 45 8.66 -0.09 16.09
C GLU A 45 9.21 0.38 14.74
N ALA A 46 9.78 -0.52 13.93
CA ALA A 46 10.36 -0.20 12.63
C ALA A 46 9.44 -0.60 11.48
N LEU A 47 9.53 0.14 10.38
CA LEU A 47 8.93 -0.20 9.09
C LEU A 47 9.92 -1.03 8.26
N GLY A 48 9.43 -2.13 7.70
CA GLY A 48 10.17 -3.04 6.82
C GLY A 48 9.85 -2.82 5.34
N ALA A 49 9.83 -3.92 4.59
CA ALA A 49 9.60 -3.89 3.15
C ALA A 49 8.14 -3.52 2.80
N ALA A 50 7.96 -2.81 1.69
CA ALA A 50 6.65 -2.58 1.08
C ALA A 50 6.28 -3.75 0.16
N GLY A 51 5.10 -4.32 0.36
CA GLY A 51 4.47 -5.24 -0.58
C GLY A 51 3.98 -4.52 -1.84
N GLY A 52 3.55 -5.29 -2.85
CA GLY A 52 2.97 -4.73 -4.06
C GLY A 52 1.70 -3.90 -3.78
N PRO A 53 1.42 -2.85 -4.56
CA PRO A 53 0.23 -2.04 -4.38
C PRO A 53 -1.03 -2.80 -4.79
N GLY A 54 -2.18 -2.30 -4.33
CA GLY A 54 -3.48 -2.87 -4.66
C GLY A 54 -4.62 -2.01 -4.14
N VAL A 55 -5.77 -2.63 -3.92
CA VAL A 55 -6.93 -2.00 -3.28
C VAL A 55 -7.42 -2.85 -2.11
N LEU A 56 -7.98 -2.20 -1.10
CA LEU A 56 -8.76 -2.88 -0.09
C LEU A 56 -10.22 -2.96 -0.54
N THR A 57 -10.75 -4.17 -0.56
CA THR A 57 -12.15 -4.45 -0.84
C THR A 57 -12.84 -4.95 0.43
N GLY A 58 -14.17 -5.06 0.42
CA GLY A 58 -14.90 -5.68 1.52
C GLY A 58 -14.53 -7.15 1.78
N SER A 59 -13.82 -7.79 0.84
CA SER A 59 -13.37 -9.19 0.93
C SER A 59 -11.87 -9.34 1.27
N GLY A 60 -11.15 -8.23 1.41
CA GLY A 60 -9.71 -8.19 1.70
C GLY A 60 -8.90 -7.44 0.65
N PHE A 61 -7.59 -7.64 0.68
CA PHE A 61 -6.64 -6.99 -0.22
C PHE A 61 -6.61 -7.67 -1.60
N ALA A 62 -6.73 -6.86 -2.65
CA ALA A 62 -6.56 -7.29 -4.03
C ALA A 62 -5.33 -6.59 -4.62
N ALA A 63 -4.29 -7.36 -4.92
CA ALA A 63 -3.02 -6.85 -5.45
C ALA A 63 -3.17 -6.42 -6.91
N LEU A 64 -2.52 -5.32 -7.27
CA LEU A 64 -2.35 -4.89 -8.65
C LEU A 64 -1.24 -5.73 -9.30
N VAL A 65 -1.58 -6.43 -10.38
CA VAL A 65 -0.64 -7.25 -11.14
C VAL A 65 -0.81 -7.03 -12.64
N GLU A 66 0.25 -7.28 -13.42
CA GLU A 66 0.17 -7.32 -14.87
C GLU A 66 -0.24 -8.70 -15.35
N ARG A 67 -1.26 -8.78 -16.22
CA ARG A 67 -1.65 -10.03 -16.88
C ARG A 67 -1.99 -9.76 -18.34
N GLY A 68 -1.21 -10.36 -19.24
CA GLY A 68 -1.40 -10.17 -20.68
C GLY A 68 -1.18 -8.72 -21.15
N GLY A 69 -0.33 -7.95 -20.45
CA GLY A 69 -0.06 -6.54 -20.76
C GLY A 69 -1.09 -5.56 -20.21
N GLU A 70 -2.01 -6.02 -19.37
CA GLU A 70 -3.04 -5.19 -18.76
C GLU A 70 -3.00 -5.27 -17.23
N PRO A 71 -3.42 -4.21 -16.54
CA PRO A 71 -3.48 -4.19 -15.09
C PRO A 71 -4.73 -4.91 -14.57
N TRP A 72 -4.52 -5.80 -13.61
CA TRP A 72 -5.58 -6.56 -12.91
C TRP A 72 -5.46 -6.38 -11.41
N LEU A 73 -6.60 -6.36 -10.73
CA LEU A 73 -6.70 -6.48 -9.28
C LEU A 73 -7.11 -7.90 -8.94
N ILE A 74 -6.24 -8.61 -8.21
CA ILE A 74 -6.42 -10.02 -7.87
C ILE A 74 -6.27 -10.22 -6.36
N GLY A 75 -7.31 -10.80 -5.76
CA GLY A 75 -7.36 -11.19 -4.35
C GLY A 75 -8.20 -12.45 -4.17
N LYS A 76 -8.41 -12.88 -2.93
CA LYS A 76 -9.11 -14.14 -2.60
C LYS A 76 -10.53 -14.22 -3.18
N HIS A 77 -11.22 -13.09 -3.33
CA HIS A 77 -12.58 -12.98 -3.85
C HIS A 77 -12.75 -11.82 -4.84
N GLU A 78 -11.64 -11.32 -5.39
CA GLU A 78 -11.63 -10.20 -6.34
C GLU A 78 -10.76 -10.61 -7.53
N GLN A 79 -11.31 -10.51 -8.74
CA GLN A 79 -10.55 -10.70 -9.96
C GLN A 79 -11.18 -9.86 -11.07
N ARG A 80 -10.64 -8.66 -11.24
CA ARG A 80 -11.13 -7.72 -12.24
C ARG A 80 -9.99 -6.95 -12.87
N ARG A 81 -10.24 -6.39 -14.06
CA ARG A 81 -9.36 -5.38 -14.62
C ARG A 81 -9.36 -4.14 -13.72
N ALA A 82 -8.18 -3.58 -13.49
CA ALA A 82 -8.06 -2.26 -12.90
C ALA A 82 -8.40 -1.22 -13.97
N THR A 83 -9.05 -0.13 -13.57
CA THR A 83 -9.12 1.03 -14.44
C THR A 83 -7.72 1.64 -14.62
N VAL A 84 -7.53 2.42 -15.68
CA VAL A 84 -6.25 3.12 -15.93
C VAL A 84 -5.90 4.04 -14.76
N ALA A 85 -6.89 4.76 -14.21
CA ALA A 85 -6.71 5.64 -13.07
C ALA A 85 -6.31 4.87 -11.80
N GLU A 86 -7.00 3.76 -11.46
CA GLU A 86 -6.63 2.92 -10.32
C GLU A 86 -5.21 2.38 -10.45
N ALA A 87 -4.85 1.85 -11.62
CA ALA A 87 -3.51 1.31 -11.86
C ALA A 87 -2.43 2.40 -11.73
N GLN A 88 -2.70 3.62 -12.22
CA GLN A 88 -1.79 4.75 -12.08
C GLN A 88 -1.65 5.18 -10.62
N SER A 89 -2.76 5.39 -9.89
CA SER A 89 -2.73 5.79 -8.48
C SER A 89 -2.01 4.77 -7.60
N ALA A 90 -2.27 3.47 -7.80
CA ALA A 90 -1.61 2.40 -7.09
C ALA A 90 -0.09 2.36 -7.33
N ARG A 91 0.35 2.52 -8.58
CA ARG A 91 1.78 2.58 -8.92
C ARG A 91 2.45 3.84 -8.35
N LEU A 92 1.77 4.98 -8.37
CA LEU A 92 2.27 6.23 -7.79
C LEU A 92 2.43 6.10 -6.27
N LEU A 93 1.42 5.57 -5.57
CA LEU A 93 1.49 5.30 -4.13
C LEU A 93 2.70 4.40 -3.80
N PHE A 94 2.86 3.29 -4.53
CA PHE A 94 3.97 2.37 -4.30
C PHE A 94 5.33 3.02 -4.51
N ARG A 95 5.51 3.73 -5.63
CA ARG A 95 6.75 4.44 -5.93
C ARG A 95 7.10 5.47 -4.85
N ASP A 96 6.12 6.26 -4.43
CA ASP A 96 6.33 7.30 -3.42
C ASP A 96 6.73 6.67 -2.07
N LEU A 97 6.08 5.56 -1.66
CA LEU A 97 6.46 4.82 -0.46
C LEU A 97 7.86 4.22 -0.57
N GLN A 98 8.20 3.58 -1.69
CA GLN A 98 9.53 3.02 -1.92
C GLN A 98 10.62 4.08 -1.82
N SER A 99 10.36 5.30 -2.30
CA SER A 99 11.33 6.40 -2.22
C SER A 99 11.66 6.84 -0.79
N ILE A 100 10.80 6.54 0.19
CA ILE A 100 10.98 6.91 1.60
C ILE A 100 11.48 5.73 2.45
N LEU A 101 11.04 4.51 2.12
CA LEU A 101 11.35 3.30 2.88
C LEU A 101 12.72 2.70 2.53
N SER A 102 13.22 2.96 1.32
CA SER A 102 14.55 2.52 0.86
C SER A 102 15.69 3.27 1.57
#